data_AF-A0A0Q6Z3S3-F1
#
_entry.id   AF-A0A0Q6Z3S3-F1
#
_cell.length_a   1.000
_cell.length_b   1.000
_cell.length_c   1.000
_cell.angle_alpha   90.00
_cell.angle_beta   90.00
_cell.angle_gamma   90.00
#
_symmetry.space_group_name_H-M   'P 1'
#
loop_
_entity.id
_entity.type
_entity.pdbx_description
1 polymer ?
#
loop_
_entity_poly.entity_id
_entity_poly.type
_entity_poly.pdbx_seq_one_letter_code
_entity_poly.pdbx_strand_id
1 'polypeptide(L)'
;MQKISIILDIEGTLVDSVPLTLTCWEKTLEDAGYPLSHQVLQSLSGMDGADMLRTLLPDVPHKEKFDCGAYCMDPLLSRLRRSPLKLLFM
;
A
#
# COMPACT_ATOMS: atom_id res chain seq x y z
N MET A 1 -19.74 25.00 28.42
CA MET A 1 -18.86 25.07 27.24
C MET A 1 -18.75 23.66 26.66
N GLN A 2 -19.25 23.45 25.44
CA GLN A 2 -19.02 22.18 24.74
C GLN A 2 -17.62 22.18 24.14
N LYS A 3 -16.88 21.07 24.30
CA LYS A 3 -15.52 20.91 23.80
C LYS A 3 -15.59 20.13 22.49
N ILE A 4 -15.18 20.76 21.40
CA ILE A 4 -15.15 20.13 20.07
C ILE A 4 -13.81 19.40 19.92
N SER A 5 -13.86 18.18 19.39
CA SER A 5 -12.68 17.39 19.02
C SER A 5 -12.77 17.06 17.54
N ILE A 6 -11.63 17.14 16.84
CA ILE A 6 -11.51 16.85 15.41
C ILE A 6 -10.46 15.75 15.26
N ILE A 7 -10.77 14.72 14.47
CA ILE A 7 -9.83 13.65 14.09
C ILE A 7 -9.56 13.84 12.61
N LEU A 8 -8.29 13.88 12.25
CA LEU A 8 -7.81 14.03 10.88
C LEU A 8 -6.98 12.80 10.54
N ASP A 9 -7.20 12.30 9.33
CA ASP A 9 -6.31 11.32 8.73
C ASP A 9 -4.98 11.97 8.35
N ILE A 10 -3.95 11.16 8.09
CA ILE A 10 -2.61 11.64 7.73
C ILE A 10 -2.47 11.68 6.20
N GLU A 11 -2.53 10.52 5.57
CA GLU A 11 -2.25 10.39 4.13
C GLU A 11 -3.39 10.98 3.30
N GLY A 12 -3.04 11.82 2.31
CA GLY A 12 -4.03 12.52 1.47
C GLY A 12 -4.87 13.56 2.21
N THR A 13 -4.68 13.74 3.53
CA THR A 13 -5.39 14.74 4.35
C THR A 13 -4.43 15.78 4.92
N LEU A 14 -3.44 15.36 5.73
CA LEU A 14 -2.42 16.25 6.28
C LEU A 14 -1.15 16.27 5.43
N VAL A 15 -0.87 15.17 4.72
CA VAL A 15 0.32 14.99 3.89
C VAL A 15 -0.09 14.52 2.51
N ASP A 16 0.39 15.21 1.47
CA ASP A 16 0.25 14.77 0.09
C ASP A 16 1.27 13.66 -0.24
N SER A 17 1.03 12.46 0.31
CA SER A 17 1.85 11.26 0.09
C SER A 17 1.40 10.45 -1.12
N VAL A 18 0.19 10.71 -1.64
CA VAL A 18 -0.45 9.87 -2.68
C VAL A 18 0.45 9.68 -3.91
N PRO A 19 1.08 10.71 -4.51
CA PRO A 19 1.92 10.51 -5.70
C PRO A 19 3.12 9.58 -5.45
N LEU A 20 3.74 9.68 -4.26
CA LEU A 20 4.88 8.84 -3.90
C LEU A 20 4.44 7.39 -3.66
N THR A 21 3.33 7.20 -2.94
CA THR A 21 2.75 5.88 -2.70
C THR A 21 2.40 5.18 -4.02
N LEU A 22 1.80 5.90 -4.97
CA LEU A 22 1.46 5.34 -6.28
C LEU A 22 2.70 4.99 -7.11
N THR A 23 3.74 5.81 -7.08
CA THR A 23 5.02 5.51 -7.74
C THR A 23 5.65 4.23 -7.18
N CYS A 24 5.60 4.03 -5.87
CA CYS A 24 6.07 2.80 -5.22
C CYS A 24 5.27 1.57 -5.68
N TRP A 25 3.95 1.70 -5.78
CA TRP A 25 3.09 0.63 -6.28
C TRP A 25 3.35 0.29 -7.75
N GLU A 26 3.43 1.29 -8.63
CA GLU A 26 3.74 1.09 -10.05
C GLU A 26 5.02 0.28 -10.22
N LYS A 27 6.10 0.73 -9.59
CA LYS A 27 7.40 0.05 -9.68
C LYS A 27 7.34 -1.36 -9.14
N THR A 28 6.70 -1.55 -7.99
CA THR A 28 6.62 -2.86 -7.34
C THR A 28 5.84 -3.86 -8.18
N LEU A 29 4.72 -3.42 -8.76
CA LEU A 29 3.89 -4.23 -9.61
C LEU A 29 4.57 -4.52 -10.95
N GLU A 30 5.26 -3.54 -11.53
CA GLU A 30 6.10 -3.71 -12.72
C GLU A 30 7.21 -4.73 -12.48
N ASP A 31 7.98 -4.62 -11.38
CA ASP A 31 9.04 -5.55 -11.00
C ASP A 31 8.50 -6.98 -10.77
N ALA A 32 7.24 -7.10 -10.33
CA ALA A 32 6.53 -8.38 -10.18
C ALA A 32 5.91 -8.92 -11.48
N GLY A 33 6.03 -8.21 -12.61
CA GLY A 33 5.51 -8.62 -13.91
C GLY A 33 4.05 -8.22 -14.17
N TYR A 34 3.49 -7.31 -13.37
CA TYR A 34 2.12 -6.80 -13.49
C TYR A 34 2.11 -5.28 -13.77
N PRO A 35 2.52 -4.82 -14.96
CA PRO A 35 2.52 -3.40 -15.28
C PRO A 35 1.08 -2.86 -15.26
N LEU A 36 0.83 -1.90 -14.36
CA LEU A 36 -0.47 -1.24 -14.18
C LEU A 36 -0.29 0.26 -14.31
N SER A 37 -1.29 0.95 -14.86
CA SER A 37 -1.19 2.39 -15.09
C SER A 37 -1.43 3.19 -13.80
N HIS A 38 -0.76 4.33 -13.69
CA HIS A 38 -0.95 5.30 -12.61
C HIS A 38 -2.42 5.62 -12.36
N GLN A 39 -3.21 5.76 -13.42
CA GLN A 39 -4.63 6.11 -13.33
C GLN A 39 -5.45 5.00 -12.65
N VAL A 40 -5.13 3.73 -12.91
CA VAL A 40 -5.77 2.59 -12.26
C VAL A 40 -5.41 2.58 -10.77
N LEU A 41 -4.13 2.75 -10.43
CA LEU A 41 -3.68 2.76 -9.04
C LEU A 41 -4.24 3.96 -8.26
N GLN A 42 -4.28 5.14 -8.88
CA GLN A 42 -4.87 6.35 -8.31
C GLN A 42 -6.34 6.15 -7.93
N SER A 43 -7.10 5.40 -8.73
CA SER A 43 -8.52 5.12 -8.44
C SER A 43 -8.74 4.25 -7.20
N LEU A 44 -7.68 3.55 -6.76
CA LEU A 44 -7.68 2.70 -5.57
C LEU A 44 -6.87 3.30 -4.42
N SER A 45 -6.43 4.56 -4.54
CA SER A 45 -5.70 5.25 -3.48
C SER A 45 -6.52 5.32 -2.19
N GLY A 46 -5.88 5.03 -1.05
CA GLY A 46 -6.55 4.96 0.26
C GLY A 46 -7.29 3.64 0.52
N MET A 47 -7.29 2.70 -0.43
CA MET A 47 -7.73 1.32 -0.19
C MET A 47 -6.65 0.53 0.56
N ASP A 48 -7.08 -0.40 1.42
CA ASP A 48 -6.16 -1.38 2.01
C ASP A 48 -5.41 -2.14 0.91
N GLY A 49 -4.09 -2.30 1.08
CA GLY A 49 -3.22 -2.86 0.05
C GLY A 49 -3.57 -4.31 -0.33
N ALA A 50 -4.08 -5.13 0.60
CA ALA A 50 -4.48 -6.50 0.29
C ALA A 50 -5.77 -6.52 -0.54
N ASP A 51 -6.72 -5.65 -0.22
CA ASP A 51 -7.95 -5.49 -1.00
C ASP A 51 -7.70 -4.86 -2.38
N MET A 52 -6.74 -3.94 -2.46
CA MET A 52 -6.27 -3.39 -3.72
C MET A 52 -5.70 -4.50 -4.61
N LEU A 53 -4.79 -5.34 -4.09
CA LEU A 53 -4.22 -6.46 -4.84
C LEU A 53 -5.26 -7.53 -5.22
N ARG A 54 -6.28 -7.74 -4.37
CA ARG A 54 -7.40 -8.62 -4.69
C ARG A 54 -8.22 -8.10 -5.86
N THR A 55 -8.39 -6.78 -5.92
CA THR A 55 -9.11 -6.08 -7.01
C THR A 55 -8.32 -6.09 -8.31
N LEU A 56 -7.01 -5.82 -8.23
CA LEU A 56 -6.14 -5.68 -9.40
C LEU A 56 -5.74 -7.02 -10.03
N LEU A 57 -5.53 -8.05 -9.20
CA LEU A 57 -4.95 -9.33 -9.64
C LEU A 57 -5.86 -10.51 -9.24
N PRO A 58 -7.15 -10.55 -9.63
CA PRO A 58 -8.11 -11.51 -9.08
C PRO A 58 -7.65 -12.97 -9.20
N ASP A 59 -6.98 -13.32 -10.31
CA ASP A 59 -6.57 -14.68 -10.64
C ASP A 59 -5.22 -15.11 -10.02
N VAL A 60 -4.48 -14.20 -9.39
CA VAL A 60 -3.19 -14.51 -8.78
C VAL A 60 -3.39 -15.15 -7.40
N PRO A 61 -2.75 -16.30 -7.09
CA PRO A 61 -2.84 -16.93 -5.78
C PRO A 61 -2.42 -15.99 -4.65
N HIS A 62 -3.11 -16.06 -3.52
CA HIS A 62 -2.87 -15.20 -2.36
C HIS A 62 -1.40 -15.18 -1.88
N LYS A 63 -0.69 -16.30 -2.04
CA LYS A 63 0.73 -16.40 -1.66
C LYS A 63 1.64 -15.50 -2.52
N GLU A 64 1.35 -15.35 -3.81
CA GLU A 64 2.13 -14.53 -4.75
C GLU A 64 1.79 -13.04 -4.63
N LYS A 65 0.55 -12.72 -4.26
CA LYS A 65 0.12 -11.35 -3.92
C LYS A 65 0.83 -10.80 -2.68
N PHE A 66 1.11 -11.65 -1.69
CA PHE A 66 1.78 -11.27 -0.45
C PHE A 66 3.24 -10.86 -0.65
N ASP A 67 3.90 -11.44 -1.66
CA ASP A 67 5.25 -11.05 -2.03
C ASP A 67 5.22 -9.65 -2.67
N CYS A 68 4.27 -9.36 -3.57
CA CYS A 68 4.10 -8.04 -4.19
C CYS A 68 3.83 -6.92 -3.15
N GLY A 69 2.90 -7.13 -2.21
CA GLY A 69 2.57 -6.13 -1.19
C GLY A 69 3.69 -5.87 -0.17
N ALA A 70 4.68 -6.76 -0.06
CA ALA A 70 5.82 -6.62 0.86
C ALA A 70 6.98 -5.78 0.28
N TYR A 71 7.06 -5.61 -1.05
CA TYR A 71 8.13 -4.85 -1.71
C TYR A 71 7.91 -3.33 -1.70
N CYS A 72 6.66 -2.85 -1.56
CA CYS A 72 6.35 -1.43 -1.43
C CYS A 72 6.96 -0.80 -0.15
N MET A 73 7.27 -1.63 0.85
CA MET A 73 7.95 -1.25 2.08
C MET A 73 9.37 -1.86 2.05
N ASP A 74 10.33 -1.15 1.45
CA ASP A 74 11.79 -1.35 1.50
C ASP A 74 12.32 -2.82 1.48
N PRO A 75 13.23 -3.22 0.55
CA PRO A 75 13.92 -4.50 0.61
C PRO A 75 14.55 -4.85 1.97
N LEU A 76 14.90 -3.86 2.81
CA LEU A 76 15.40 -4.06 4.17
C LEU A 76 14.31 -4.46 5.19
N LEU A 77 13.05 -4.06 4.98
CA LEU A 77 11.91 -4.42 5.84
C LEU A 77 11.47 -5.87 5.65
N SER A 78 11.69 -6.45 4.47
CA SER A 78 11.54 -7.90 4.25
C SER A 78 12.42 -8.75 5.19
N ARG A 79 13.58 -8.21 5.61
CA ARG A 79 14.50 -8.83 6.59
C ARG A 79 14.07 -8.59 8.03
N LEU A 80 13.48 -7.42 8.35
CA LEU A 80 12.99 -7.08 9.68
C LEU A 80 11.68 -7.80 10.05
N ARG A 81 10.86 -8.20 9.07
CA ARG A 81 9.58 -8.91 9.27
C ARG A 81 9.74 -10.36 9.78
N ARG A 82 10.96 -10.90 9.80
CA ARG A 82 11.29 -12.16 10.50
C ARG A 82 11.50 -11.98 12.02
N SER A 83 11.42 -10.75 12.52
CA SER A 83 11.41 -10.47 13.96
C SER A 83 9.97 -10.35 14.48
N PRO A 84 9.70 -10.68 15.75
CA PRO A 84 8.34 -10.76 16.31
C PRO A 84 7.65 -9.39 16.50
N LEU A 85 8.26 -8.27 16.09
CA LEU A 85 7.70 -6.93 16.25
C LEU A 85 6.97 -6.51 14.97
N LYS A 86 5.68 -6.83 14.91
CA LYS A 86 4.75 -6.31 13.91
C LYS A 86 4.61 -4.79 14.09
N LEU A 87 5.25 -4.00 13.23
CA LEU A 87 4.83 -2.62 13.03
C LEU A 87 3.52 -2.66 12.22
N LEU A 88 2.44 -2.26 12.87
CA LEU A 88 1.12 -2.07 12.29
C LEU A 88 1.19 -0.80 11.44
N PHE A 89 1.30 -0.94 10.12
CA PHE A 89 0.84 0.11 9.22
C PHE A 89 -0.69 -0.03 9.17
N MET A 90 -1.37 1.00 9.65
CA MET A 90 -2.83 1.15 9.57
C MET A 90 -3.26 1.41 8.13
#